data_AF-A0A7M4AKJ2-F1
#
_entry.id   AF-A0A7M4AKJ2-F1
#
_cell.length_a   1.000
_cell.length_b   1.000
_cell.length_c   1.000
_cell.angle_alpha   90.00
_cell.angle_beta   90.00
_cell.angle_gamma   90.00
#
_symmetry.space_group_name_H-M   'P 1'
#
loop_
_entity.id
_entity.type
_entity.pdbx_description
1 polymer ?
#
loop_
_entity_poly.entity_id
_entity_poly.type
_entity_poly.pdbx_seq_one_letter_code
_entity_poly.pdbx_strand_id
1 'polypeptide(L)'
;RIEDGSGISEAAALPMTARSKKEHITTDTIQTGFLLGFAASGHDLAVLVASGVDIVSCAAPMADAEDIAYWLQGTQDDLANELRRIGINSIDMLERKHLRALNHETAAVSGLRLAGYERSLPHWFAR
;
A
#
# COMPACT_ATOMS: atom_id res chain seq x y z
N ARG A 1 -1.12 -10.25 7.73
CA ARG A 1 0.35 -10.37 7.63
C ARG A 1 0.62 -10.97 6.26
N ILE A 2 0.87 -10.13 5.28
CA ILE A 2 1.31 -10.48 3.92
C ILE A 2 2.76 -10.98 3.99
N GLU A 3 2.98 -12.29 3.94
CA GLU A 3 4.33 -12.86 4.00
C GLU A 3 4.83 -13.05 2.56
N ASP A 4 5.81 -12.26 2.11
CA ASP A 4 6.36 -12.34 0.74
C ASP A 4 7.55 -13.30 0.61
N GLY A 5 7.85 -14.08 1.67
CA GLY A 5 8.95 -15.04 1.72
C GLY A 5 10.35 -14.42 1.79
N SER A 6 10.48 -13.08 1.74
CA SER A 6 11.77 -12.38 1.76
C SER A 6 12.41 -12.30 3.16
N GLY A 7 11.64 -12.59 4.21
CA GLY A 7 12.04 -12.39 5.60
C GLY A 7 12.02 -10.91 6.04
N ILE A 8 11.63 -10.01 5.15
CA ILE A 8 11.52 -8.57 5.40
C ILE A 8 10.09 -8.26 5.86
N SER A 9 9.93 -7.37 6.83
CA SER A 9 8.59 -6.91 7.22
C SER A 9 7.90 -6.22 6.04
N GLU A 10 6.61 -6.50 5.84
CA GLU A 10 5.73 -5.88 4.83
C GLU A 10 5.91 -4.38 4.73
N ALA A 11 5.96 -3.73 5.89
CA ALA A 11 6.09 -2.29 5.98
C ALA A 11 7.44 -1.79 5.44
N ALA A 12 8.50 -2.59 5.51
CA ALA A 12 9.81 -2.28 4.94
C ALA A 12 9.90 -2.64 3.44
N ALA A 13 9.16 -3.66 2.99
CA ALA A 13 9.14 -4.11 1.60
C ALA A 13 8.45 -3.10 0.66
N LEU A 14 7.31 -2.52 1.07
CA LEU A 14 6.52 -1.57 0.28
C LEU A 14 7.31 -0.32 -0.17
N PRO A 15 8.10 0.34 0.69
CA PRO A 15 9.06 1.37 0.30
C PRO A 15 10.10 0.94 -0.73
N MET A 16 10.54 -0.31 -0.70
CA MET A 16 11.64 -0.82 -1.52
C MET A 16 11.17 -1.18 -2.93
N THR A 17 9.98 -1.75 -3.08
CA THR A 17 9.35 -1.99 -4.40
C THR A 17 9.20 -0.69 -5.19
N ALA A 18 8.77 0.41 -4.54
CA ALA A 18 8.72 1.72 -5.19
C ALA A 18 10.10 2.28 -5.57
N ARG A 19 11.14 2.03 -4.78
CA ARG A 19 12.51 2.45 -5.09
C ARG A 19 13.10 1.66 -6.26
N SER A 20 12.75 0.38 -6.39
CA SER A 20 13.19 -0.47 -7.50
C SER A 20 12.75 0.07 -8.86
N LYS A 21 11.56 0.71 -8.94
CA LYS A 21 11.05 1.37 -10.16
C LYS A 21 11.96 2.48 -10.67
N LYS A 22 12.81 3.06 -9.81
CA LYS A 22 13.59 4.27 -10.10
C LYS A 22 15.05 4.01 -10.45
N GLU A 23 15.60 2.86 -10.10
CA GLU A 23 17.06 2.71 -10.05
C GLU A 23 17.73 2.20 -11.33
N HIS A 24 17.23 1.21 -12.09
CA HIS A 24 18.15 0.52 -13.03
C HIS A 24 17.57 -0.10 -14.32
N ILE A 25 16.43 0.35 -14.83
CA ILE A 25 15.84 -0.25 -16.05
C ILE A 25 15.44 0.87 -17.02
N THR A 26 16.19 1.01 -18.10
CA THR A 26 16.19 2.17 -19.00
C THR A 26 15.21 2.04 -20.18
N THR A 27 14.22 1.15 -20.11
CA THR A 27 13.26 0.95 -21.22
C THR A 27 11.90 0.44 -20.72
N ASP A 28 10.85 0.96 -21.37
CA ASP A 28 9.42 0.72 -21.18
C ASP A 28 8.81 1.08 -19.80
N THR A 29 7.49 1.28 -19.80
CA THR A 29 6.66 1.56 -18.62
C THR A 29 6.64 0.35 -17.68
N ILE A 30 7.47 0.38 -16.63
CA ILE A 30 7.50 -0.69 -15.63
C ILE A 30 6.31 -0.54 -14.69
N GLN A 31 5.48 -1.58 -14.64
CA GLN A 31 4.39 -1.72 -13.68
C GLN A 31 4.81 -2.67 -12.57
N THR A 32 4.60 -2.23 -11.33
CA THR A 32 4.81 -3.03 -10.13
C THR A 32 3.51 -3.72 -9.73
N GLY A 33 3.59 -5.00 -9.40
CA GLY A 33 2.43 -5.82 -9.07
C GLY A 33 2.58 -6.49 -7.71
N PHE A 34 1.48 -6.64 -6.97
CA PHE A 34 1.40 -7.50 -5.77
C PHE A 34 0.36 -8.59 -5.99
N LEU A 35 0.69 -9.82 -5.56
CA LEU A 35 -0.25 -10.92 -5.43
C LEU A 35 -0.55 -11.15 -3.95
N LEU A 36 -1.80 -10.99 -3.56
CA LEU A 36 -2.28 -11.21 -2.20
C LEU A 36 -2.91 -12.59 -2.08
N GLY A 37 -2.53 -13.34 -1.04
CA GLY A 37 -3.12 -14.63 -0.70
C GLY A 37 -4.52 -14.53 -0.06
N PHE A 38 -5.11 -13.34 0.01
CA PHE A 38 -6.41 -13.05 0.60
C PHE A 38 -7.12 -11.98 -0.22
N ALA A 39 -8.44 -11.85 -0.04
CA ALA A 39 -9.24 -10.84 -0.73
C ALA A 39 -8.90 -9.43 -0.20
N ALA A 40 -8.56 -8.52 -1.11
CA ALA A 40 -8.22 -7.15 -0.76
C ALA A 40 -9.47 -6.35 -0.37
N SER A 41 -9.33 -5.46 0.61
CA SER A 41 -10.30 -4.41 0.91
C SER A 41 -9.94 -3.10 0.19
N GLY A 42 -10.87 -2.12 0.19
CA GLY A 42 -10.59 -0.79 -0.34
C GLY A 42 -9.45 -0.08 0.40
N HIS A 43 -9.29 -0.36 1.71
CA HIS A 43 -8.16 0.13 2.51
C HIS A 43 -6.82 -0.46 2.05
N ASP A 44 -6.77 -1.77 1.79
CA ASP A 44 -5.55 -2.44 1.31
C ASP A 44 -5.11 -1.86 -0.03
N LEU A 45 -6.06 -1.63 -0.95
CA LEU A 45 -5.80 -0.97 -2.23
C LEU A 45 -5.23 0.44 -2.03
N ALA A 46 -5.82 1.23 -1.12
CA ALA A 46 -5.32 2.57 -0.84
C ALA A 46 -3.87 2.55 -0.32
N VAL A 47 -3.52 1.60 0.55
CA VAL A 47 -2.17 1.46 1.08
C VAL A 47 -1.18 1.00 0.02
N LEU A 48 -1.54 -0.01 -0.78
CA LEU A 48 -0.68 -0.56 -1.83
C LEU A 48 -0.40 0.48 -2.92
N VAL A 49 -1.43 1.16 -3.42
CA VAL A 49 -1.26 2.18 -4.46
C VAL A 49 -0.48 3.38 -3.94
N ALA A 50 -0.76 3.87 -2.72
CA ALA A 50 0.04 4.94 -2.12
C ALA A 50 1.50 4.53 -1.86
N SER A 51 1.76 3.22 -1.74
CA SER A 51 3.10 2.66 -1.66
C SER A 51 3.80 2.57 -3.02
N GLY A 52 3.14 2.90 -4.12
CA GLY A 52 3.68 2.90 -5.47
C GLY A 52 3.42 1.62 -6.27
N VAL A 53 2.48 0.77 -5.82
CA VAL A 53 2.05 -0.44 -6.55
C VAL A 53 1.09 -0.06 -7.68
N ASP A 54 1.33 -0.56 -8.88
CA ASP A 54 0.51 -0.27 -10.07
C ASP A 54 -0.63 -1.29 -10.26
N ILE A 55 -0.41 -2.56 -9.89
CA ILE A 55 -1.37 -3.66 -10.08
C ILE A 55 -1.49 -4.48 -8.80
N VAL A 56 -2.73 -4.79 -8.39
CA VAL A 56 -3.00 -5.69 -7.27
C VAL A 56 -3.83 -6.86 -7.77
N SER A 57 -3.31 -8.07 -7.59
CA SER A 57 -4.02 -9.33 -7.79
C SER A 57 -4.30 -9.95 -6.42
N CYS A 58 -5.50 -10.49 -6.22
CA CYS A 58 -5.88 -11.09 -4.96
C CYS A 58 -6.82 -12.27 -5.19
N ALA A 59 -6.91 -13.15 -4.20
CA ALA A 59 -7.88 -14.25 -4.23
C ALA A 59 -9.31 -13.69 -4.14
N ALA A 60 -10.21 -14.19 -4.98
CA ALA A 60 -11.63 -13.88 -4.84
C ALA A 60 -12.16 -14.50 -3.53
N PRO A 61 -12.93 -13.76 -2.71
CA PRO A 61 -13.40 -14.26 -1.41
C PRO A 61 -14.51 -15.32 -1.54
N MET A 62 -15.08 -15.49 -2.73
CA MET A 62 -16.25 -16.32 -3.04
C MET A 62 -16.15 -16.83 -4.48
N ALA A 63 -16.87 -17.92 -4.79
CA ALA A 63 -16.88 -18.53 -6.12
C ALA A 63 -18.04 -18.05 -7.01
N ASP A 64 -19.14 -17.58 -6.40
CA ASP A 64 -20.32 -17.11 -7.11
C ASP A 64 -20.10 -15.70 -7.68
N ALA A 65 -20.57 -15.47 -8.90
CA ALA A 65 -20.37 -14.21 -9.61
C ALA A 65 -21.14 -13.03 -8.98
N GLU A 66 -22.33 -13.28 -8.42
CA GLU A 66 -23.14 -12.25 -7.75
C GLU A 66 -22.47 -11.79 -6.46
N ASP A 67 -21.96 -12.74 -5.68
CA ASP A 67 -21.20 -12.46 -4.46
C ASP A 67 -19.91 -11.67 -4.80
N ILE A 68 -19.19 -12.05 -5.86
CA ILE A 68 -18.00 -11.32 -6.33
C ILE A 68 -18.37 -9.87 -6.71
N ALA A 69 -19.48 -9.66 -7.41
CA ALA A 69 -19.94 -8.33 -7.79
C ALA A 69 -20.26 -7.47 -6.55
N TYR A 70 -20.91 -8.07 -5.53
CA TYR A 70 -21.19 -7.39 -4.27
C TYR A 70 -19.90 -7.00 -3.53
N TRP A 71 -18.92 -7.90 -3.49
CA TRP A 71 -17.61 -7.62 -2.90
C TRP A 71 -16.86 -6.51 -3.65
N LEU A 72 -16.87 -6.51 -4.99
CA LEU A 72 -16.26 -5.43 -5.79
C LEU A 72 -16.92 -4.08 -5.51
N GLN A 73 -18.25 -4.04 -5.40
CA GLN A 73 -18.97 -2.83 -5.04
C GLN A 73 -18.59 -2.33 -3.64
N GLY A 74 -18.56 -3.21 -2.64
CA GLY A 74 -18.14 -2.86 -1.28
C GLY A 74 -16.69 -2.36 -1.23
N THR A 75 -15.79 -3.00 -1.98
CA THR A 75 -14.38 -2.60 -2.10
C THR A 75 -14.24 -1.21 -2.71
N GLN A 76 -15.05 -0.90 -3.73
CA GLN A 76 -15.09 0.42 -4.36
C GLN A 76 -15.59 1.49 -3.37
N ASP A 77 -16.65 1.20 -2.62
CA ASP A 77 -17.22 2.13 -1.65
C ASP A 77 -16.25 2.40 -0.48
N ASP A 78 -15.56 1.37 0.00
CA ASP A 78 -14.50 1.48 1.01
C ASP A 78 -13.34 2.34 0.52
N LEU A 79 -12.87 2.10 -0.71
CA LEU A 79 -11.81 2.92 -1.30
C LEU A 79 -12.26 4.37 -1.45
N ALA A 80 -13.48 4.62 -1.95
CA ALA A 80 -14.02 5.97 -2.08
C ALA A 80 -14.15 6.68 -0.72
N ASN A 81 -14.50 5.95 0.35
CA ASN A 81 -14.50 6.48 1.71
C ASN A 81 -13.09 6.88 2.17
N GLU A 82 -12.09 6.06 1.88
CA GLU A 82 -10.69 6.34 2.23
C GLU A 82 -10.15 7.56 1.48
N LEU A 83 -10.39 7.65 0.16
CA LEU A 83 -9.99 8.80 -0.66
C LEU A 83 -10.63 10.10 -0.13
N ARG A 84 -11.93 10.08 0.20
CA ARG A 84 -12.63 11.23 0.79
C ARG A 84 -12.04 11.63 2.13
N ARG A 85 -11.68 10.67 2.99
CA ARG A 85 -11.10 10.93 4.32
C ARG A 85 -9.78 11.70 4.24
N ILE A 86 -8.98 11.45 3.21
CA ILE A 86 -7.69 12.12 2.99
C ILE A 86 -7.78 13.32 2.02
N GLY A 87 -8.98 13.63 1.52
CA GLY A 87 -9.24 14.81 0.69
C GLY A 87 -8.84 14.67 -0.78
N ILE A 88 -8.80 13.46 -1.32
CA ILE A 88 -8.53 13.21 -2.75
C ILE A 88 -9.74 12.54 -3.42
N ASN A 89 -9.81 12.60 -4.74
CA ASN A 89 -10.97 12.14 -5.52
C ASN A 89 -10.65 11.06 -6.56
N SER A 90 -9.38 10.69 -6.72
CA SER A 90 -8.95 9.58 -7.57
C SER A 90 -7.91 8.72 -6.87
N ILE A 91 -7.92 7.42 -7.17
CA ILE A 91 -6.89 6.47 -6.77
C ILE A 91 -5.50 6.88 -7.32
N ASP A 92 -5.45 7.52 -8.50
CA ASP A 92 -4.19 7.98 -9.11
C ASP A 92 -3.50 9.10 -8.32
N MET A 93 -4.23 9.79 -7.44
CA MET A 93 -3.67 10.81 -6.57
C MET A 93 -3.03 10.22 -5.32
N LEU A 94 -3.14 8.91 -5.07
CA LEU A 94 -2.53 8.27 -3.92
C LEU A 94 -1.01 8.27 -4.03
N GLU A 95 -0.39 9.15 -3.26
CA GLU A 95 1.05 9.19 -3.08
C GLU A 95 1.47 8.71 -1.68
N ARG A 96 2.75 8.36 -1.55
CA ARG A 96 3.38 7.97 -0.29
C ARG A 96 3.19 8.97 0.85
N LYS A 97 3.00 10.26 0.55
CA LYS A 97 2.75 11.31 1.56
C LYS A 97 1.45 11.09 2.35
N HIS A 98 0.51 10.30 1.83
CA HIS A 98 -0.73 9.95 2.51
C HIS A 98 -0.55 8.81 3.52
N LEU A 99 0.56 8.07 3.45
CA LEU A 99 0.84 6.96 4.36
C LEU A 99 1.48 7.43 5.66
N ARG A 100 1.02 6.86 6.77
CA ARG A 100 1.61 7.03 8.10
C ARG A 100 1.64 5.70 8.84
N ALA A 101 2.72 5.49 9.59
CA ALA A 101 2.82 4.35 10.49
C ALA A 101 1.97 4.58 11.74
N LEU A 102 1.31 3.53 12.23
CA LEU A 102 0.51 3.58 13.46
C LEU A 102 1.30 3.18 14.71
N ASN A 103 2.48 2.60 14.53
CA ASN A 103 3.36 2.17 15.62
C ASN A 103 4.83 2.46 15.28
N HIS A 104 5.66 2.49 16.32
CA HIS A 104 7.08 2.83 16.21
C HIS A 104 7.88 1.80 15.40
N GLU A 105 7.54 0.52 15.51
CA GLU A 105 8.24 -0.56 14.81
C GLU A 105 8.09 -0.42 13.29
N THR A 106 6.85 -0.33 12.81
CA THR A 106 6.52 -0.07 11.41
C THR A 106 7.17 1.22 10.93
N ALA A 107 7.13 2.29 11.71
CA ALA A 107 7.76 3.55 11.35
C ALA A 107 9.28 3.36 11.16
N ALA A 108 9.96 2.75 12.14
CA ALA A 108 11.41 2.52 12.13
C ALA A 108 11.89 1.75 10.89
N VAL A 109 11.15 0.71 10.47
CA VAL A 109 11.56 -0.16 9.36
C VAL A 109 11.09 0.32 7.98
N SER A 110 9.97 1.06 7.89
CA SER A 110 9.40 1.53 6.62
C SER A 110 9.90 2.91 6.17
N GLY A 111 10.39 3.72 7.11
CA GLY A 111 10.66 5.13 6.87
C GLY A 111 9.40 5.99 6.70
N LEU A 112 8.21 5.46 6.98
CA LEU A 112 6.98 6.26 7.05
C LEU A 112 6.97 7.10 8.32
N ARG A 113 6.35 8.29 8.26
CA ARG A 113 6.16 9.14 9.45
C ARG A 113 5.16 8.48 10.39
N LEU A 114 5.43 8.52 11.69
CA LEU A 114 4.50 8.05 12.72
C LEU A 114 3.29 8.99 12.80
N ALA A 115 2.08 8.43 12.88
CA ALA A 115 0.84 9.19 13.05
C ALA A 115 0.88 9.99 14.37
N GLY A 116 0.44 11.25 14.32
CA GLY A 116 0.51 12.17 15.47
C GLY A 116 1.92 12.69 15.81
N TYR A 117 2.94 12.28 15.06
CA TYR A 117 4.32 12.73 15.24
C TYR A 117 4.80 13.50 14.02
N GLU A 118 4.97 14.82 14.16
CA GLU A 118 5.31 15.69 13.02
C GLU A 118 6.79 15.70 12.65
N ARG A 119 7.65 15.17 13.53
CA ARG A 119 9.11 15.12 13.33
C ARG A 119 9.55 13.75 12.84
N SER A 120 10.68 13.68 12.17
CA SER A 120 11.35 12.42 11.85
C SER A 120 11.78 11.71 13.15
N LEU A 121 11.81 10.37 13.16
CA LEU A 121 12.15 9.63 14.37
C LEU A 121 13.60 9.88 14.80
N PRO A 122 13.89 10.03 16.11
CA PRO A 122 15.23 10.38 16.59
C PRO A 122 16.34 9.42 16.15
N HIS A 123 16.05 8.12 16.13
CA HIS A 123 17.04 7.08 15.79
C HIS A 123 17.46 7.09 14.31
N TRP A 124 16.70 7.72 13.41
CA TRP A 124 17.12 7.88 12.01
C TRP A 124 18.29 8.85 11.85
N PHE A 125 18.56 9.68 12.85
CA PHE A 125 19.69 10.62 12.85
C PHE A 125 20.82 10.18 13.78
N ALA A 126 20.63 9.08 14.52
CA ALA A 126 21.69 8.51 15.33
C ALA A 126 22.72 7.85 14.39
N ARG A 127 23.84 8.54 14.20
CA ARG A 127 25.06 7.98 13.59
C ARG A 127 25.89 7.29 14.66
#